data_AF-A0AAF0A258-F1
#
_entry.id   AF-A0AAF0A258-F1
#
_cell.length_a   1.000
_cell.length_b   1.000
_cell.length_c   1.000
_cell.angle_alpha   90.00
_cell.angle_beta   90.00
_cell.angle_gamma   90.00
#
_symmetry.space_group_name_H-M   'P 1'
#
loop_
_entity.id
_entity.type
_entity.pdbx_description
1 polymer ?
#
loop_
_entity_poly.entity_id
_entity_poly.type
_entity_poly.pdbx_seq_one_letter_code
_entity_poly.pdbx_strand_id
1 'polypeptide(L)'
;MKISELKKELLGLVDQDSSFEVEIVERYLNLVKIYRKLDQSLKENGYMILVKNGAQSFLKANSAIGEKTKINQQLIKLGEFFQKKKEEIKNEQNNTNFADPSEFL
;
A
#
# COMPACT_ATOMS: atom_id res chain seq x y z
N MET A 1 -7.13 -7.20 -9.22
CA MET A 1 -6.14 -7.72 -8.26
C MET A 1 -6.80 -8.07 -6.93
N LYS A 2 -6.73 -9.34 -6.55
CA LYS A 2 -7.22 -9.84 -5.26
C LYS A 2 -6.22 -9.48 -4.16
N ILE A 3 -6.71 -9.25 -2.94
CA ILE A 3 -5.84 -8.98 -1.78
C ILE A 3 -4.88 -10.15 -1.51
N SER A 4 -5.30 -11.38 -1.81
CA SER A 4 -4.46 -12.58 -1.67
C SER A 4 -3.27 -12.60 -2.63
N GLU A 5 -3.46 -12.13 -3.86
CA GLU A 5 -2.38 -12.03 -4.86
C GLU A 5 -1.34 -11.02 -4.41
N LEU A 6 -1.79 -9.84 -3.97
CA LEU A 6 -0.92 -8.80 -3.42
C LEU A 6 -0.18 -9.29 -2.17
N LYS A 7 -0.86 -10.00 -1.25
CA LYS A 7 -0.23 -10.56 -0.06
C LYS A 7 0.90 -11.51 -0.44
N LYS A 8 0.67 -12.41 -1.41
CA LYS A 8 1.67 -13.36 -1.87
C LYS A 8 2.87 -12.64 -2.49
N GLU A 9 2.64 -11.60 -3.29
CA GLU A 9 3.71 -10.79 -3.87
C GLU A 9 4.56 -10.11 -2.78
N LEU A 10 3.92 -9.43 -1.84
CA LEU A 10 4.64 -8.70 -0.77
C LEU A 10 5.39 -9.63 0.18
N LEU A 11 4.82 -10.79 0.53
CA LEU A 11 5.52 -11.81 1.33
C LEU A 11 6.73 -12.39 0.59
N GLY A 12 6.74 -12.38 -0.74
CA GLY A 12 7.89 -12.81 -1.54
C GLY A 12 9.04 -11.79 -1.58
N LEU A 13 8.84 -10.58 -1.04
CA LEU A 13 9.85 -9.53 -0.99
C LEU A 13 10.52 -9.39 0.38
N VAL A 14 9.98 -10.04 1.41
CA VAL A 14 10.40 -9.84 2.80
C VAL A 14 10.92 -11.12 3.42
N ASP A 15 11.66 -10.97 4.52
CA ASP A 15 11.99 -12.07 5.41
C ASP A 15 10.72 -12.48 6.17
N GLN A 16 10.21 -13.69 5.92
CA GLN A 16 8.99 -14.20 6.53
C GLN A 16 9.20 -14.70 7.96
N ASP A 17 10.44 -14.93 8.38
CA ASP A 17 10.76 -15.26 9.77
C ASP A 17 10.87 -13.99 10.65
N SER A 18 11.02 -12.82 10.02
CA SER A 18 10.96 -11.53 10.68
C SER A 18 9.52 -11.10 10.97
N SER A 19 9.12 -11.22 12.23
CA SER A 19 7.80 -10.75 12.70
C SER A 19 7.56 -9.27 12.39
N PHE A 20 8.61 -8.45 12.35
CA PHE A 20 8.52 -7.04 11.98
C PHE A 20 8.15 -6.86 10.51
N GLU A 21 8.81 -7.58 9.59
CA GLU A 21 8.53 -7.44 8.15
C GLU A 21 7.17 -8.03 7.78
N VAL A 22 6.79 -9.14 8.40
CA VAL A 22 5.44 -9.72 8.27
C VAL A 22 4.37 -8.73 8.72
N GLU A 23 4.59 -8.01 9.83
CA GLU A 23 3.65 -6.99 10.31
C GLU A 23 3.51 -5.83 9.32
N ILE A 24 4.60 -5.40 8.68
CA ILE A 24 4.56 -4.36 7.63
C ILE A 24 3.68 -4.81 6.46
N VAL A 25 3.80 -6.06 6.02
CA VAL A 25 2.94 -6.63 4.97
C VAL A 25 1.46 -6.59 5.37
N GLU A 26 1.13 -7.11 6.56
CA GLU A 26 -0.25 -7.13 7.04
C GLU A 26 -0.84 -5.72 7.18
N ARG A 27 -0.04 -4.77 7.68
CA ARG A 27 -0.41 -3.36 7.80
C ARG A 27 -0.70 -2.74 6.44
N TYR A 28 0.16 -2.98 5.45
CA TYR A 28 -0.06 -2.49 4.09
C TYR A 28 -1.38 -3.02 3.51
N LEU A 29 -1.62 -4.33 3.63
CA LEU A 29 -2.86 -4.96 3.15
C LEU A 29 -4.10 -4.41 3.86
N ASN A 30 -4.01 -4.13 5.16
CA ASN A 30 -5.08 -3.50 5.91
C ASN A 30 -5.39 -2.07 5.39
N LEU A 31 -4.35 -1.27 5.15
CA LEU A 31 -4.51 0.07 4.57
C LEU A 31 -5.16 0.01 3.18
N VAL A 32 -4.79 -0.94 2.32
CA VAL A 32 -5.45 -1.16 1.02
C VAL A 32 -6.93 -1.48 1.19
N LYS A 33 -7.30 -2.33 2.17
CA LYS A 33 -8.71 -2.64 2.46
C LYS A 33 -9.47 -1.39 2.90
N ILE A 34 -8.89 -0.59 3.80
CA ILE A 34 -9.50 0.67 4.27
C ILE A 34 -9.67 1.64 3.09
N TYR A 35 -8.65 1.80 2.26
CA TYR A 35 -8.70 2.66 1.07
C TYR A 35 -9.86 2.28 0.14
N ARG A 36 -10.03 0.99 -0.15
CA ARG A 36 -11.15 0.47 -0.97
C ARG A 36 -12.52 0.69 -0.31
N LYS A 37 -12.62 0.56 1.02
CA LYS A 37 -13.86 0.84 1.74
C LYS A 37 -14.24 2.33 1.70
N LEU A 38 -13.25 3.22 1.77
CA LEU A 38 -13.47 4.66 1.61
C LEU A 38 -13.97 4.99 0.20
N ASP A 39 -13.46 4.32 -0.83
CA ASP A 39 -13.99 4.43 -2.20
C ASP A 39 -15.45 4.01 -2.30
N GLN A 40 -15.80 2.88 -1.72
CA GLN A 40 -17.18 2.42 -1.67
C GLN A 40 -18.08 3.43 -0.94
N SER A 41 -17.65 3.89 0.23
CA SER A 41 -18.37 4.91 1.02
C SER A 41 -18.58 6.21 0.24
N LEU A 42 -17.60 6.67 -0.53
CA LEU A 42 -17.73 7.87 -1.36
C LEU A 42 -18.68 7.66 -2.53
N LYS A 43 -18.69 6.46 -3.13
CA LYS A 43 -19.63 6.10 -4.20
C LYS A 43 -21.07 6.07 -3.69
N GLU A 44 -21.28 5.58 -2.47
CA GLU A 44 -22.61 5.46 -1.85
C GLU A 44 -23.12 6.81 -1.32
N ASN A 45 -22.27 7.58 -0.64
CA ASN A 45 -22.67 8.79 0.08
C ASN A 45 -22.41 10.10 -0.67
N GLY A 46 -21.77 10.03 -1.83
CA GLY A 46 -21.40 11.19 -2.64
C GLY A 46 -20.15 11.91 -2.13
N TYR A 47 -19.52 12.66 -3.04
CA TYR A 47 -18.30 13.43 -2.77
C TYR A 47 -18.57 14.75 -2.04
N MET A 48 -19.81 15.25 -2.15
CA MET A 48 -20.30 16.43 -1.44
C MET A 48 -21.49 16.01 -0.59
N ILE A 49 -21.55 16.53 0.64
CA ILE A 49 -22.65 16.29 1.57
C ILE A 49 -23.34 17.61 1.89
N LEU A 50 -24.68 17.56 1.98
CA LEU A 50 -25.49 18.69 2.42
C LEU A 50 -25.55 18.70 3.95
N VAL A 51 -25.04 19.76 4.55
CA VAL A 51 -25.15 20.01 5.99
C VAL A 51 -26.33 20.94 6.23
N LYS A 52 -27.25 20.53 7.10
CA LYS A 52 -28.40 21.33 7.53
C LYS A 52 -28.23 21.75 8.98
N ASN A 53 -28.15 23.05 9.24
CA ASN A 53 -28.01 23.66 10.57
C ASN A 53 -29.16 24.64 10.80
N GLY A 54 -30.23 24.17 11.45
CA GLY A 54 -31.46 24.95 11.60
C GLY A 54 -32.03 25.34 10.22
N ALA A 55 -32.16 26.64 9.96
CA ALA A 55 -32.63 27.16 8.68
C ALA A 55 -31.55 27.25 7.59
N GLN A 56 -30.26 27.14 7.94
CA GLN A 56 -29.16 27.22 6.99
C GLN A 56 -28.84 25.84 6.41
N SER A 57 -28.53 25.80 5.11
CA SER A 57 -28.05 24.58 4.44
C SER A 57 -26.91 24.94 3.50
N PHE A 58 -25.82 24.17 3.55
CA PHE A 58 -24.67 24.35 2.66
C PHE A 58 -24.03 23.01 2.29
N LEU A 59 -23.39 22.97 1.12
CA LEU A 59 -22.64 21.82 0.67
C LEU A 59 -21.21 21.89 1.20
N LYS A 60 -20.68 20.76 1.69
CA LYS A 60 -19.25 20.60 1.97
C LYS A 60 -18.72 19.29 1.42
N ALA A 61 -17.40 19.21 1.24
CA ALA A 61 -16.74 17.97 0.85
C ALA A 61 -16.97 16.88 1.91
N ASN A 62 -17.14 15.63 1.44
CA ASN A 62 -17.24 14.47 2.29
C ASN A 62 -15.91 14.23 3.02
N SER A 63 -15.95 14.07 4.36
CA SER A 63 -14.74 13.88 5.18
C SER A 63 -13.96 12.62 4.80
N ALA A 64 -14.63 11.61 4.22
CA ALA A 64 -13.97 10.42 3.71
C ALA A 64 -12.91 10.72 2.64
N ILE A 65 -13.02 11.85 1.92
CA ILE A 65 -12.00 12.30 0.96
C ILE A 65 -10.68 12.59 1.69
N GLY A 66 -10.74 13.35 2.78
CA GLY A 66 -9.57 13.69 3.59
C GLY A 66 -8.91 12.47 4.21
N GLU A 67 -9.71 11.55 4.75
CA GLU A 67 -9.19 10.29 5.30
C GLU A 67 -8.57 9.41 4.22
N LYS A 68 -9.17 9.34 3.02
CA LYS A 68 -8.61 8.59 1.89
C LYS A 68 -7.24 9.12 1.49
N THR A 69 -7.05 10.44 1.46
CA THR A 69 -5.75 11.07 1.20
C THR A 69 -4.70 10.68 2.25
N LYS A 70 -5.06 10.66 3.54
CA LYS A 70 -4.13 10.23 4.61
C LYS A 70 -3.73 8.77 4.47
N ILE A 71 -4.68 7.88 4.14
CA ILE A 71 -4.39 6.46 3.90
C ILE A 71 -3.49 6.29 2.67
N ASN A 72 -3.70 7.08 1.61
CA ASN A 72 -2.84 7.07 0.43
C ASN A 72 -1.39 7.41 0.76
N GLN A 73 -1.17 8.46 1.56
CA GLN A 73 0.17 8.86 1.98
C GLN A 73 0.87 7.76 2.79
N GLN A 74 0.14 7.08 3.67
CA GLN A 74 0.68 5.94 4.42
C GLN A 74 1.01 4.75 3.50
N LEU A 75 0.17 4.46 2.51
CA LEU A 75 0.42 3.44 1.50
C LEU A 75 1.67 3.74 0.67
N ILE A 76 1.88 4.99 0.23
CA ILE A 76 3.08 5.38 -0.49
C ILE A 76 4.32 5.14 0.37
N LYS A 77 4.30 5.61 1.63
CA LYS A 77 5.43 5.48 2.55
C LYS A 77 5.79 4.02 2.87
N LEU A 78 4.80 3.16 3.07
CA LEU A 78 5.07 1.72 3.23
C LEU A 78 5.44 1.06 1.89
N GLY A 79 4.96 1.58 0.77
CA GLY A 79 5.34 1.12 -0.57
C GLY A 79 6.84 1.29 -0.85
N GLU A 80 7.45 2.37 -0.35
CA GLU A 80 8.90 2.61 -0.44
C GLU A 80 9.72 1.50 0.21
N PHE A 81 9.24 0.93 1.32
CA PHE A 81 9.89 -0.22 1.98
C PHE A 81 9.97 -1.43 1.05
N PHE A 82 8.87 -1.77 0.37
CA PHE A 82 8.84 -2.90 -0.56
C PHE A 82 9.63 -2.64 -1.85
N GLN A 83 9.63 -1.39 -2.32
CA GLN A 83 10.44 -1.00 -3.47
C GLN A 83 11.94 -1.21 -3.17
N LYS A 84 12.39 -0.80 -1.98
CA LYS A 84 13.75 -1.03 -1.53
C LYS A 84 14.11 -2.52 -1.45
N LYS A 85 13.24 -3.34 -0.84
CA LYS A 85 13.42 -4.81 -0.79
C LYS A 85 13.57 -5.44 -2.18
N LYS A 86 12.75 -4.99 -3.14
CA LYS A 86 12.81 -5.45 -4.53
C LYS A 86 14.12 -5.06 -5.21
N GLU A 87 14.69 -3.90 -4.89
CA GLU A 87 15.99 -3.46 -5.39
C GLU A 87 17.15 -4.27 -4.78
N GLU A 88 17.09 -4.56 -3.48
CA GLU A 88 18.06 -5.42 -2.77
C GLU A 88 18.13 -6.81 -3.43
N ILE A 89 16.98 -7.46 -3.64
CA ILE A 89 16.90 -8.79 -4.30
C ILE A 89 17.48 -8.75 -5.72
N LYS A 90 17.20 -7.70 -6.49
CA LYS A 90 17.75 -7.55 -7.86
C LYS A 90 19.27 -7.38 -7.86
N ASN A 91 19.80 -6.62 -6.92
CA ASN A 91 21.24 -6.38 -6.82
C ASN A 91 22.00 -7.66 -6.43
N GLU A 92 21.44 -8.47 -5.54
CA GLU A 92 21.99 -9.78 -5.18
C GLU A 92 22.06 -10.72 -6.40
N GLN A 93 20.98 -10.79 -7.19
CA GLN A 93 20.94 -11.60 -8.42
C GLN A 93 21.96 -11.15 -9.47
N ASN A 94 22.19 -9.84 -9.60
CA ASN A 94 23.17 -9.31 -10.54
C ASN A 94 24.61 -9.66 -10.11
N ASN A 95 24.92 -9.62 -8.81
CA ASN A 95 26.26 -9.96 -8.31
C ASN A 95 26.61 -11.44 -8.46
N THR A 96 25.64 -12.36 -8.36
CA THR A 96 25.90 -13.79 -8.56
C THR A 96 26.19 -14.17 -10.02
N ASN A 97 25.80 -13.33 -10.98
CA ASN A 97 26.00 -13.60 -12.41
C ASN A 97 27.41 -13.26 -12.92
N PHE A 98 28.27 -12.65 -12.09
CA PHE A 98 29.69 -12.37 -12.41
C PHE A 98 30.65 -13.45 -11.91
N ALA A 99 30.16 -14.47 -11.22
CA ALA A 99 30.96 -15.62 -10.82
C ALA A 99 30.87 -16.72 -11.90
N ASP A 100 31.27 -16.42 -13.14
CA ASP A 100 31.59 -17.46 -14.12
C ASP A 100 33.02 -17.95 -13.85
N PRO A 101 33.22 -19.19 -13.34
CA PRO A 101 34.55 -19.71 -13.08
C PRO A 101 35.42 -19.83 -14.34
N SER A 102 34.82 -19.78 -15.54
CA SER A 102 35.54 -19.82 -16.81
C SER A 102 36.25 -18.51 -17.18
N GLU A 103 36.03 -17.41 -16.44
CA GLU A 103 36.79 -16.15 -16.63
C GLU A 103 38.13 -16.13 -15.86
N PHE A 104 38.40 -17.13 -15.01
CA PHE A 104 39.63 -17.25 -14.22
C PHE A 104 40.59 -18.36 -14.71
N LEU A 105 40.30 -19.00 -15.83
CA LEU A 105 41.11 -20.05 -16.49
C LEU A 105 41.56 -19.59 -17.88
#